data_AF-A0A2T7PMZ4-F1
#
_entry.id   AF-A0A2T7PMZ4-F1
#
_cell.length_a   1.000
_cell.length_b   1.000
_cell.length_c   1.000
_cell.angle_alpha   90.00
_cell.angle_beta   90.00
_cell.angle_gamma   90.00
#
_symmetry.space_group_name_H-M   'P 1'
#
loop_
_entity.id
_entity.type
_entity.pdbx_description
1 polymer ?
#
loop_
_entity_poly.entity_id
_entity_poly.type
_entity_poly.pdbx_seq_one_letter_code
_entity_poly.pdbx_strand_id
1 'polypeptide(L)'
;MVGWAPIGGAVHYTFPSLMLFLTLELGTTQDTTSRVDQARTVVELLNMCIDGRNHKSQPGEESSLMSFCSPWKKRSCCTQEIAERMHLDRNWLNFDWNHCGELSPSCREFFVKDLCFYECSPNLGPWIVPESTPVQLEERVKNLQIFLEQQNGSAKECGTTALKWFQMEMIASDFGFQQMSPIQMMLLQESMQNNC
;
A
#
# COMPACT_ATOMS: atom_id res chain seq x y z
N MET A 1 -72.48 -45.92 -22.58
CA MET A 1 -71.94 -44.67 -22.00
C MET A 1 -70.79 -45.04 -21.09
N VAL A 2 -69.69 -44.32 -21.26
CA VAL A 2 -68.39 -44.49 -20.61
C VAL A 2 -68.45 -44.30 -19.10
N GLY A 3 -67.60 -45.03 -18.37
CA GLY A 3 -67.35 -44.83 -16.94
C GLY A 3 -66.60 -46.01 -16.31
N TRP A 4 -65.32 -46.16 -16.61
CA TRP A 4 -64.42 -47.05 -15.87
C TRP A 4 -63.84 -46.30 -14.66
N ALA A 5 -63.81 -46.97 -13.53
CA ALA A 5 -62.91 -46.75 -12.40
C ALA A 5 -62.19 -48.07 -12.11
N PRO A 6 -61.22 -48.16 -11.19
CA PRO A 6 -60.12 -47.27 -10.82
C PRO A 6 -58.76 -48.04 -10.97
N ILE A 7 -57.67 -47.56 -10.38
CA ILE A 7 -56.72 -48.32 -9.51
C ILE A 7 -55.38 -47.55 -9.49
N GLY A 8 -54.91 -47.25 -8.28
CA GLY A 8 -53.65 -46.54 -8.02
C GLY A 8 -52.40 -47.39 -8.17
N GLY A 9 -51.25 -46.72 -8.06
CA GLY A 9 -49.94 -47.34 -7.99
C GLY A 9 -48.85 -46.28 -7.98
N ALA A 10 -48.14 -46.16 -6.85
CA ALA A 10 -46.98 -45.30 -6.71
C ALA A 10 -45.84 -45.81 -7.60
N VAL A 11 -45.25 -44.92 -8.41
CA VAL A 11 -44.10 -45.24 -9.28
C VAL A 11 -42.82 -44.87 -8.54
N HIS A 12 -42.09 -45.90 -8.12
CA HIS A 12 -40.68 -45.82 -7.75
C HIS A 12 -39.86 -45.47 -8.99
N TYR A 13 -39.17 -44.32 -8.98
CA TYR A 13 -38.18 -43.99 -10.01
C TYR A 13 -36.81 -44.51 -9.60
N THR A 14 -36.39 -45.58 -10.26
CA THR A 14 -35.06 -46.16 -10.18
C THR A 14 -34.07 -45.29 -10.97
N PHE A 15 -33.07 -44.75 -10.27
CA PHE A 15 -31.89 -44.13 -10.87
C PHE A 15 -30.95 -45.24 -11.38
N PRO A 16 -30.73 -45.36 -12.69
CA PRO A 16 -29.34 -45.38 -13.18
C PRO A 16 -29.14 -44.78 -14.58
N SER A 17 -27.98 -44.16 -14.80
CA SER A 17 -27.40 -43.74 -16.10
C SER A 17 -27.78 -42.34 -16.61
N LEU A 18 -27.26 -41.30 -15.95
CA LEU A 18 -26.92 -40.03 -16.61
C LEU A 18 -25.75 -39.36 -15.88
N MET A 19 -24.57 -39.99 -15.96
CA MET A 19 -23.31 -39.26 -15.93
C MET A 19 -23.25 -38.42 -17.20
N LEU A 20 -23.47 -37.11 -17.13
CA LEU A 20 -22.70 -36.10 -17.89
C LEU A 20 -23.16 -34.67 -17.58
N PHE A 21 -22.86 -34.15 -16.40
CA PHE A 21 -22.53 -32.72 -16.25
C PHE A 21 -21.58 -32.60 -15.05
N LEU A 22 -20.38 -33.17 -15.18
CA LEU A 22 -19.21 -32.57 -14.55
C LEU A 22 -19.03 -31.25 -15.29
N THR A 23 -19.67 -30.19 -14.81
CA THR A 23 -19.24 -28.84 -15.14
C THR A 23 -17.83 -28.75 -14.63
N LEU A 24 -16.87 -28.88 -15.55
CA LEU A 24 -15.55 -28.31 -15.37
C LEU A 24 -15.84 -26.83 -15.15
N GLU A 25 -15.96 -26.42 -13.89
CA GLU A 25 -15.73 -25.04 -13.54
C GLU A 25 -14.27 -24.80 -13.90
N LEU A 26 -14.04 -24.39 -15.15
CA LEU A 26 -13.07 -23.34 -15.41
C LEU A 26 -13.64 -22.09 -14.74
N GLY A 27 -13.74 -22.14 -13.41
CA GLY A 27 -13.67 -20.96 -12.59
C GLY A 27 -12.34 -20.37 -13.00
N THR A 28 -12.40 -19.31 -13.79
CA THR A 28 -11.35 -18.32 -13.73
C THR A 28 -11.38 -17.85 -12.29
N THR A 29 -10.62 -18.52 -11.42
CA THR A 29 -10.16 -17.88 -10.20
C THR A 29 -9.46 -16.65 -10.74
N GLN A 30 -10.11 -15.48 -10.68
CA GLN A 30 -9.37 -14.25 -10.78
C GLN A 30 -8.35 -14.36 -9.67
N ASP A 31 -7.11 -14.55 -10.09
CA ASP A 31 -5.98 -14.74 -9.22
C ASP A 31 -5.83 -13.44 -8.43
N THR A 32 -6.43 -13.40 -7.25
CA THR A 32 -6.34 -12.28 -6.31
C THR A 32 -5.00 -12.28 -5.58
N THR A 33 -4.00 -13.02 -6.06
CA THR A 33 -2.65 -12.98 -5.50
C THR A 33 -2.04 -11.61 -5.76
N SER A 34 -1.42 -11.03 -4.73
CA SER A 34 -0.73 -9.76 -4.86
C SER A 34 0.37 -9.89 -5.90
N ARG A 35 0.67 -8.81 -6.63
CA ARG A 35 1.85 -8.73 -7.51
C ARG A 35 3.16 -9.01 -6.77
N VAL A 36 3.18 -8.78 -5.45
CA VAL A 36 4.28 -9.17 -4.57
C VAL A 36 4.37 -10.70 -4.44
N ASP A 37 3.24 -11.39 -4.27
CA ASP A 37 3.17 -12.86 -4.17
C ASP A 37 3.56 -13.56 -5.48
N GLN A 38 3.38 -12.87 -6.61
CA GLN A 38 3.73 -13.37 -7.94
C GLN A 38 5.23 -13.29 -8.23
N ALA A 39 6.00 -12.50 -7.47
CA ALA A 39 7.44 -12.39 -7.66
C ALA A 39 8.15 -13.71 -7.29
N ARG A 40 8.92 -14.24 -8.23
CA ARG A 40 9.61 -15.54 -8.14
C ARG A 40 11.07 -15.40 -7.73
N THR A 41 11.63 -14.20 -7.82
CA THR A 41 13.03 -13.92 -7.49
C THR A 41 13.18 -12.72 -6.57
N VAL A 42 14.28 -12.69 -5.83
CA VAL A 42 14.68 -11.52 -5.04
C VAL A 42 14.86 -10.28 -5.92
N VAL A 43 15.31 -10.45 -7.17
CA VAL A 43 15.49 -9.35 -8.12
C VAL A 43 14.16 -8.70 -8.48
N GLU A 44 13.10 -9.50 -8.67
CA GLU A 44 11.76 -9.00 -8.97
C GLU A 44 11.19 -8.21 -7.79
N LEU A 45 11.32 -8.75 -6.56
CA LEU A 45 10.91 -8.04 -5.33
C LEU A 45 11.71 -6.74 -5.11
N LEU A 46 12.98 -6.73 -5.50
CA LEU A 46 13.85 -5.56 -5.37
C LEU A 46 13.82 -4.65 -6.60
N ASN A 47 12.85 -4.82 -7.50
CA ASN A 47 12.70 -4.01 -8.70
C ASN A 47 11.23 -3.72 -9.02
N MET A 48 10.50 -3.23 -8.03
CA MET A 48 9.10 -2.84 -8.18
C MET A 48 8.79 -1.56 -7.41
N CYS A 49 7.77 -0.85 -7.88
CA CYS A 49 7.25 0.34 -7.22
C CYS A 49 5.97 -0.01 -6.48
N ILE A 50 5.73 0.72 -5.38
CA ILE A 50 4.46 0.72 -4.67
C ILE A 50 3.39 1.22 -5.65
N ASP A 51 2.24 0.55 -5.71
CA ASP A 51 1.05 1.09 -6.36
C ASP A 51 0.41 2.19 -5.48
N GLY A 52 1.07 3.36 -5.47
CA GLY A 52 0.69 4.52 -4.67
C GLY A 52 0.46 5.78 -5.51
N ARG A 53 0.03 6.87 -4.86
CA ARG A 53 -0.40 8.11 -5.53
C ARG A 53 0.70 8.83 -6.32
N ASN A 54 1.94 8.73 -5.84
CA ASN A 54 3.08 9.49 -6.33
C ASN A 54 4.11 8.61 -7.04
N HIS A 55 3.85 7.30 -7.11
CA HIS A 55 4.74 6.31 -7.67
C HIS A 55 4.48 6.11 -9.16
N LYS A 56 5.54 5.82 -9.89
CA LYS A 56 5.47 5.25 -11.24
C LYS A 56 5.00 3.81 -11.15
N SER A 57 4.44 3.31 -12.25
CA SER A 57 4.02 1.90 -12.34
C SER A 57 5.19 0.91 -12.30
N GLN A 58 6.39 1.32 -12.74
CA GLN A 58 7.61 0.51 -12.74
C GLN A 58 8.86 1.39 -12.53
N PRO A 59 9.96 0.81 -12.00
CA PRO A 59 11.22 1.53 -11.87
C PRO A 59 11.77 1.96 -13.23
N GLY A 60 12.35 3.15 -13.28
CA GLY A 60 12.98 3.67 -14.49
C GLY A 60 14.00 4.76 -14.20
N GLU A 61 14.85 5.07 -15.18
CA GLU A 61 15.81 6.17 -15.09
C GLU A 61 15.10 7.53 -15.17
N GLU A 62 15.56 8.47 -14.35
CA GLU A 62 15.12 9.86 -14.34
C GLU A 62 16.23 10.76 -14.87
N SER A 63 15.86 11.76 -15.68
CA SER A 63 16.83 12.68 -16.28
C SER A 63 17.66 13.43 -15.22
N SER A 64 17.00 13.80 -14.11
CA SER A 64 17.62 14.31 -12.90
C SER A 64 16.72 14.10 -11.69
N LEU A 65 17.34 13.89 -10.52
CA LEU A 65 16.68 13.88 -9.22
C LEU A 65 17.45 14.81 -8.29
N MET A 66 16.75 15.67 -7.57
CA MET A 66 17.37 16.72 -6.75
C MET A 66 17.99 16.15 -5.46
N SER A 67 19.16 16.69 -5.11
CA SER A 67 19.84 16.54 -3.80
C SER A 67 19.71 15.13 -3.20
N PHE A 68 18.89 14.95 -2.17
CA PHE A 68 18.80 13.70 -1.40
C PHE A 68 18.16 12.56 -2.18
N CYS A 69 17.41 12.84 -3.23
CA CYS A 69 16.80 11.84 -4.11
C CYS A 69 17.76 11.36 -5.22
N SER A 70 18.92 12.00 -5.41
CA SER A 70 19.87 11.63 -6.47
C SER A 70 20.33 10.17 -6.48
N PRO A 71 20.43 9.43 -5.34
CA PRO A 71 20.84 8.03 -5.34
C PRO A 71 19.94 7.13 -6.21
N TRP A 72 18.66 7.46 -6.37
CA TRP A 72 17.70 6.66 -7.14
C TRP A 72 17.65 7.03 -8.63
N LYS A 73 18.43 8.00 -9.10
CA LYS A 73 18.34 8.55 -10.47
C LYS A 73 18.31 7.48 -11.57
N LYS A 74 19.17 6.47 -11.48
CA LYS A 74 19.28 5.43 -12.52
C LYS A 74 18.12 4.42 -12.49
N ARG A 75 17.40 4.32 -11.37
CA ARG A 75 16.36 3.33 -11.12
C ARG A 75 15.46 3.82 -9.99
N SER A 76 14.50 4.66 -10.37
CA SER A 76 13.60 5.37 -9.47
C SER A 76 12.15 4.93 -9.65
N CYS A 77 11.39 4.98 -8.57
CA CYS A 77 9.93 4.89 -8.56
C CYS A 77 9.22 6.26 -8.51
N CYS A 78 9.94 7.35 -8.25
CA CYS A 78 9.41 8.71 -8.31
C CYS A 78 9.86 9.40 -9.62
N THR A 79 9.13 10.44 -10.01
CA THR A 79 9.53 11.35 -11.11
C THR A 79 10.36 12.51 -10.58
N GLN A 80 11.05 13.23 -11.47
CA GLN A 80 11.71 14.49 -11.11
C GLN A 80 10.77 15.50 -10.41
N GLU A 81 9.53 15.64 -10.90
CA GLU A 81 8.53 16.55 -10.32
C GLU A 81 8.19 16.16 -8.87
N ILE A 82 8.03 14.87 -8.60
CA ILE A 82 7.79 14.36 -7.24
C ILE A 82 8.98 14.65 -6.34
N ALA A 83 10.20 14.40 -6.83
CA ALA A 83 11.41 14.69 -6.09
C ALA A 83 11.57 16.19 -5.76
N GLU A 84 11.25 17.08 -6.70
CA GLU A 84 11.28 18.53 -6.46
C GLU A 84 10.24 18.96 -5.42
N ARG A 85 9.00 18.48 -5.57
CA ARG A 85 7.92 18.80 -4.60
C ARG A 85 8.26 18.36 -3.19
N MET A 86 8.80 17.16 -2.99
CA MET A 86 9.22 16.69 -1.65
C MET A 86 10.24 17.61 -0.98
N HIS A 87 11.06 18.33 -1.73
CA HIS A 87 12.03 19.26 -1.12
C HIS A 87 11.43 20.63 -0.82
N LEU A 88 10.47 21.08 -1.63
CA LEU A 88 9.95 22.45 -1.61
C LEU A 88 8.67 22.57 -0.79
N ASP A 89 7.77 21.60 -0.92
CA ASP A 89 6.46 21.64 -0.31
C ASP A 89 6.58 21.52 1.21
N ARG A 90 5.84 22.39 1.89
CA ARG A 90 5.68 22.34 3.35
C ARG A 90 4.75 21.20 3.79
N ASN A 91 3.88 20.77 2.88
CA ASN A 91 2.88 19.75 3.12
C ASN A 91 3.09 18.59 2.16
N TRP A 92 3.21 17.38 2.70
CA TRP A 92 3.28 16.15 1.90
C TRP A 92 2.28 15.13 2.42
N LEU A 93 1.54 14.47 1.53
CA LEU A 93 0.49 13.52 1.89
C LEU A 93 -0.51 14.08 2.93
N ASN A 94 -0.90 15.33 2.73
CA ASN A 94 -1.77 16.11 3.62
C ASN A 94 -1.18 16.39 5.01
N PHE A 95 0.12 16.22 5.24
CA PHE A 95 0.77 16.50 6.53
C PHE A 95 1.73 17.69 6.42
N ASP A 96 1.48 18.72 7.25
CA ASP A 96 2.34 19.89 7.37
C ASP A 96 3.50 19.62 8.34
N TRP A 97 4.72 19.68 7.82
CA TRP A 97 5.92 19.38 8.61
C TRP A 97 6.23 20.47 9.63
N ASN A 98 5.70 21.68 9.43
CA ASN A 98 5.85 22.80 10.34
C ASN A 98 4.62 22.99 11.24
N HIS A 99 3.77 21.96 11.43
CA HIS A 99 2.58 22.09 12.28
C HIS A 99 2.91 22.43 13.74
N CYS A 100 4.09 22.04 14.24
CA CYS A 100 4.62 22.41 15.55
C CYS A 100 5.68 23.53 15.54
N GLY A 101 5.72 24.33 14.46
CA GLY A 101 6.74 25.35 14.22
C GLY A 101 7.73 24.92 13.14
N GLU A 102 8.55 25.86 12.69
CA GLU A 102 9.50 25.62 11.60
C GLU A 102 10.56 24.59 12.00
N LEU A 103 10.72 23.56 11.16
CA LEU A 103 11.74 22.54 11.37
C LEU A 103 13.15 23.12 11.23
N SER A 104 14.08 22.63 12.05
CA SER A 104 15.50 22.89 11.84
C SER A 104 15.94 22.35 10.46
N PRO A 105 16.99 22.92 9.83
CA PRO A 105 17.49 22.41 8.56
C PRO A 105 17.85 20.92 8.60
N SER A 106 18.52 20.47 9.67
CA SER A 106 18.85 19.04 9.90
C SER A 106 17.60 18.16 9.89
N CYS A 107 16.55 18.62 10.57
CA CYS A 107 15.28 17.90 10.60
C CYS A 107 14.59 17.85 9.23
N ARG A 108 14.56 18.97 8.51
CA ARG A 108 13.98 19.02 7.16
C ARG A 108 14.72 18.07 6.21
N GLU A 109 16.05 18.04 6.24
CA GLU A 109 16.82 17.10 5.41
C GLU A 109 16.45 15.65 5.67
N PHE A 110 16.22 15.32 6.93
CA PHE A 110 15.86 13.98 7.34
C PHE A 110 14.50 13.55 6.81
N PHE A 111 13.47 14.39 6.94
CA PHE A 111 12.15 14.15 6.31
C PHE A 111 12.26 13.96 4.80
N VAL A 112 13.06 14.79 4.13
CA VAL A 112 13.25 14.67 2.68
C VAL A 112 13.97 13.37 2.31
N LYS A 113 14.99 12.93 3.07
CA LYS A 113 15.68 11.66 2.83
C LYS A 113 14.74 10.46 2.99
N ASP A 114 13.91 10.50 4.03
CA ASP A 114 12.90 9.49 4.32
C ASP A 114 11.88 9.39 3.18
N LEU A 115 11.37 10.53 2.72
CA LEU A 115 10.46 10.59 1.58
C LEU A 115 11.09 10.18 0.25
N CYS A 116 12.33 10.59 -0.03
CA CYS A 116 13.04 10.11 -1.21
C CYS A 116 13.17 8.57 -1.18
N PHE A 117 13.40 7.98 -0.01
CA PHE A 117 13.44 6.54 0.12
C PHE A 117 12.06 5.90 -0.14
N TYR A 118 10.99 6.41 0.48
CA TYR A 118 9.64 5.89 0.30
C TYR A 118 9.09 6.04 -1.14
N GLU A 119 9.28 7.21 -1.75
CA GLU A 119 8.72 7.54 -3.06
C GLU A 119 9.58 7.01 -4.22
N CYS A 120 10.91 6.98 -4.06
CA CYS A 120 11.82 6.68 -5.17
C CYS A 120 12.45 5.29 -5.13
N SER A 121 12.46 4.59 -3.98
CA SER A 121 13.14 3.29 -3.88
C SER A 121 12.38 2.17 -4.61
N PRO A 122 13.03 1.49 -5.58
CA PRO A 122 12.46 0.31 -6.24
C PRO A 122 12.66 -0.98 -5.42
N ASN A 123 13.25 -0.86 -4.22
CA ASN A 123 13.70 -1.98 -3.40
C ASN A 123 12.73 -2.34 -2.27
N LEU A 124 11.52 -1.75 -2.26
CA LEU A 124 10.56 -1.87 -1.17
C LEU A 124 9.68 -3.10 -1.25
N GLY A 125 9.72 -3.87 -2.35
CA GLY A 125 8.81 -5.00 -2.62
C GLY A 125 8.63 -6.01 -1.47
N PRO A 126 9.67 -6.44 -0.72
CA PRO A 126 9.49 -7.36 0.40
C PRO A 126 8.57 -6.86 1.52
N TRP A 127 8.30 -5.56 1.57
CA TRP A 127 7.50 -4.89 2.60
C TRP A 127 6.20 -4.30 2.04
N ILE A 128 5.96 -4.44 0.74
CA ILE A 128 4.72 -3.97 0.11
C ILE A 128 3.56 -4.87 0.54
N VAL A 129 2.49 -4.25 0.99
CA VAL A 129 1.22 -4.91 1.31
C VAL A 129 0.06 -4.19 0.63
N PRO A 130 -0.98 -4.92 0.20
CA PRO A 130 -2.21 -4.28 -0.27
C PRO A 130 -2.91 -3.57 0.89
N GLU A 131 -3.35 -2.34 0.64
CA GLU A 131 -4.25 -1.58 1.50
C GLU A 131 -5.62 -1.46 0.79
N SER A 132 -6.61 -2.17 1.32
CA SER A 132 -7.98 -2.06 0.81
C SER A 132 -8.69 -0.87 1.42
N THR A 133 -8.94 0.18 0.64
CA THR A 133 -9.98 1.16 0.97
C THR A 133 -11.28 0.81 0.22
N PRO A 134 -12.46 1.28 0.67
CA PRO A 134 -13.72 1.05 -0.04
C PRO A 134 -13.77 1.59 -1.48
N VAL A 135 -12.81 2.43 -1.86
CA VAL A 135 -12.78 3.21 -3.12
C VAL A 135 -11.61 2.81 -4.02
N GLN A 136 -10.48 2.37 -3.47
CA GLN A 136 -9.27 2.02 -4.23
C GLN A 136 -8.40 1.00 -3.48
N LEU A 137 -7.77 0.10 -4.26
CA LEU A 137 -6.64 -0.70 -3.80
C LEU A 137 -5.37 0.15 -3.99
N GLU A 138 -4.81 0.68 -2.91
CA GLU A 138 -3.47 1.26 -2.90
C GLU A 138 -2.52 0.25 -2.22
N GLU A 139 -1.23 0.31 -2.52
CA GLU A 139 -0.21 -0.45 -1.81
C GLU A 139 0.49 0.44 -0.77
N ARG A 140 0.92 -0.13 0.36
CA ARG A 140 1.77 0.55 1.35
C ARG A 140 2.92 -0.34 1.81
N VAL A 141 3.87 0.24 2.54
CA VAL A 141 5.02 -0.46 3.11
C VAL A 141 4.77 -0.73 4.60
N LYS A 142 4.96 -1.97 5.06
CA LYS A 142 4.85 -2.35 6.48
C LYS A 142 6.06 -3.15 6.96
N ASN A 143 6.34 -3.12 8.26
CA ASN A 143 7.43 -3.90 8.90
C ASN A 143 8.82 -3.63 8.31
N LEU A 144 9.03 -2.43 7.78
CA LEU A 144 10.29 -1.99 7.24
C LEU A 144 11.24 -1.72 8.41
N GLN A 145 12.13 -2.67 8.69
CA GLN A 145 13.17 -2.53 9.73
C GLN A 145 14.25 -1.50 9.36
N ILE A 146 14.22 -1.00 8.12
CA ILE A 146 15.16 0.00 7.67
C ILE A 146 14.89 1.27 8.48
N PHE A 147 15.94 1.71 9.16
CA PHE A 147 16.05 3.00 9.84
C PHE A 147 15.57 3.13 11.31
N LEU A 148 15.16 2.12 12.09
CA LEU A 148 14.81 2.42 13.50
C LEU A 148 15.96 3.03 14.33
N GLU A 149 17.20 2.57 14.16
CA GLU A 149 18.35 3.11 14.90
C GLU A 149 18.80 4.48 14.39
N GLN A 150 18.70 4.69 13.08
CA GLN A 150 19.15 5.90 12.39
C GLN A 150 18.05 6.99 12.41
N GLN A 151 16.76 6.60 12.42
CA GLN A 151 15.61 7.44 12.75
C GLN A 151 15.70 7.88 14.21
N ASN A 152 16.05 7.02 15.17
CA ASN A 152 16.01 7.39 16.59
C ASN A 152 16.92 8.58 16.96
N GLY A 153 18.10 8.67 16.33
CA GLY A 153 19.02 9.79 16.55
C GLY A 153 18.51 11.10 15.97
N SER A 154 18.02 11.07 14.73
CA SER A 154 17.54 12.25 13.99
C SER A 154 16.12 12.67 14.39
N ALA A 155 15.23 11.73 14.72
CA ALA A 155 13.89 12.00 15.27
C ALA A 155 13.97 12.71 16.62
N LYS A 156 14.97 12.38 17.44
CA LYS A 156 15.22 13.08 18.72
C LYS A 156 15.57 14.55 18.51
N GLU A 157 16.23 14.90 17.40
CA GLU A 157 16.54 16.28 17.02
C GLU A 157 15.31 17.01 16.45
N CYS A 158 14.42 16.29 15.78
CA CYS A 158 13.18 16.80 15.18
C CYS A 158 12.00 17.03 16.14
N GLY A 159 12.07 16.53 17.38
CA GLY A 159 11.01 16.70 18.38
C GLY A 159 9.69 15.99 18.02
N THR A 160 8.57 16.58 18.44
CA THR A 160 7.23 15.95 18.33
C THR A 160 6.77 15.76 16.88
N THR A 161 7.19 16.61 15.94
CA THR A 161 6.83 16.48 14.51
C THR A 161 7.30 15.15 13.92
N ALA A 162 8.57 14.75 14.16
CA ALA A 162 9.08 13.49 13.63
C ALA A 162 8.43 12.29 14.31
N LEU A 163 8.19 12.35 15.62
CA LEU A 163 7.48 11.27 16.32
C LEU A 163 6.08 11.04 15.74
N LYS A 164 5.35 12.10 15.38
CA LYS A 164 4.03 12.02 14.76
C LYS A 164 4.06 11.53 13.32
N TRP A 165 5.05 11.94 12.54
CA TRP A 165 5.27 11.41 11.19
C TRP A 165 5.58 9.92 11.22
N PHE A 166 6.55 9.51 12.04
CA PHE A 166 6.85 8.09 12.23
C PHE A 166 5.68 7.32 12.83
N GLN A 167 4.90 7.94 13.71
CA GLN A 167 3.69 7.32 14.23
C GLN A 167 2.61 7.20 13.14
N MET A 168 2.48 8.14 12.19
CA MET A 168 1.62 7.94 11.00
C MET A 168 2.07 6.74 10.18
N GLU A 169 3.37 6.62 9.93
CA GLU A 169 3.94 5.50 9.15
C GLU A 169 3.88 4.16 9.90
N MET A 170 4.14 4.15 11.20
CA MET A 170 4.08 2.98 12.07
C MET A 170 2.65 2.56 12.37
N ILE A 171 1.70 3.49 12.58
CA ILE A 171 0.28 3.16 12.73
C ILE A 171 -0.27 2.60 11.41
N ALA A 172 0.17 3.09 10.25
CA ALA A 172 -0.13 2.44 8.98
C ALA A 172 0.39 0.99 8.94
N SER A 173 1.45 0.67 9.69
CA SER A 173 2.03 -0.67 9.79
C SER A 173 1.35 -1.62 10.79
N ASP A 174 0.63 -1.11 11.80
CA ASP A 174 0.00 -1.94 12.83
C ASP A 174 -1.34 -2.57 12.40
N PHE A 175 -1.65 -3.72 12.99
CA PHE A 175 -2.83 -4.57 12.76
C PHE A 175 -4.20 -3.87 12.99
N GLY A 176 -4.21 -2.65 13.56
CA GLY A 176 -5.44 -1.90 13.86
C GLY A 176 -6.08 -1.17 12.68
N PHE A 177 -5.42 -1.09 11.52
CA PHE A 177 -5.87 -0.24 10.41
C PHE A 177 -6.79 -0.92 9.39
N GLN A 178 -6.83 -2.26 9.33
CA GLN A 178 -7.74 -2.98 8.43
C GLN A 178 -9.23 -2.73 8.76
N GLN A 179 -9.53 -2.05 9.87
CA GLN A 179 -10.89 -1.71 10.30
C GLN A 179 -11.18 -0.21 10.40
N MET A 180 -10.21 0.67 10.12
CA MET A 180 -10.45 2.11 10.20
C MET A 180 -11.02 2.62 8.88
N SER A 181 -12.18 3.28 8.96
CA SER A 181 -12.76 3.97 7.82
C SER A 181 -11.85 5.11 7.32
N PRO A 182 -11.97 5.54 6.05
CA PRO A 182 -11.27 6.72 5.54
C PRO A 182 -11.47 7.97 6.41
N ILE A 183 -12.62 8.10 7.07
CA ILE A 183 -12.93 9.18 8.02
C ILE A 183 -12.09 9.04 9.29
N GLN A 184 -11.94 7.82 9.83
CA GLN A 184 -11.10 7.59 11.01
C GLN A 184 -9.61 7.83 10.71
N MET A 185 -9.15 7.49 9.50
CA MET A 185 -7.80 7.84 9.05
C MET A 185 -7.62 9.36 9.00
N MET A 186 -8.57 10.07 8.40
CA MET A 186 -8.55 11.53 8.31
C MET A 186 -8.57 12.19 9.70
N LEU A 187 -9.44 11.72 10.60
CA LEU A 187 -9.52 12.21 11.98
C LEU A 187 -8.27 11.90 12.81
N LEU A 188 -7.63 10.74 12.58
CA LEU A 188 -6.38 10.40 13.23
C LEU A 188 -5.26 11.30 12.72
N GLN A 189 -5.20 11.56 11.42
CA GLN A 189 -4.26 12.50 10.82
C GLN A 189 -4.48 13.93 11.34
N GLU A 190 -5.73 14.41 11.42
CA GLU A 190 -6.08 15.69 12.03
C GLU A 190 -5.69 15.75 13.53
N SER A 191 -5.97 14.70 14.29
CA SER A 191 -5.57 14.59 15.71
C SER A 191 -4.05 14.65 15.89
N MET A 192 -3.31 14.04 14.96
CA MET A 192 -1.85 14.09 14.97
C MET A 192 -1.30 15.46 14.55
N GLN A 193 -1.97 16.17 13.64
CA GLN A 193 -1.60 17.53 13.23
C GLN A 193 -1.90 18.60 14.28
N ASN A 194 -2.94 18.41 15.10
CA ASN A 194 -3.40 19.44 16.03
C ASN A 194 -2.71 19.44 17.40
N ASN A 195 -1.87 18.44 17.68
CA ASN A 195 -1.19 18.32 18.97
C ASN A 195 0.31 18.58 18.80
N CYS A 196 0.87 19.41 19.66
CA CYS A 196 2.30 19.57 19.91
C CYS A 196 2.49 19.36 21.42
#